data_AF-E2BBU7-F1
#
_entry.id   AF-E2BBU7-F1
#
_cell.length_a   1.000
_cell.length_b   1.000
_cell.length_c   1.000
_cell.angle_alpha   90.00
_cell.angle_beta   90.00
_cell.angle_gamma   90.00
#
_symmetry.space_group_name_H-M   'P 1'
#
loop_
_entity.id
_entity.type
_entity.pdbx_description
1 polymer ?
#
loop_
_entity_poly.entity_id
_entity_poly.type
_entity_poly.pdbx_seq_one_letter_code
_entity_poly.pdbx_strand_id
1 'polypeptide(L)'
;MKKANLLHLLNINLSEFVVHIITSSYLGRKYVDPWELLLHLRPSIGQLTVVMVGPTMQASNGNIRVCNRCQKEYYGREHKYEIHSMTYLNYTKTPSYKQPNMVISEDFLKEAVGDFIKIINKIKCPFLLAATSETKGKAYIKMNKKLLHIEPIYNGRNNFKSLRPWRCLTTGSVYYRNVYLIVYHNLKQCK
;
A
#
# COMPACT_ATOMS: atom_id res chain seq x y z
N MET A 1 8.20 -10.65 1.73
CA MET A 1 9.14 -10.23 0.66
C MET A 1 9.81 -11.42 -0.05
N LYS A 2 10.56 -12.32 0.62
CA LYS A 2 11.23 -13.48 -0.02
C LYS A 2 10.27 -14.40 -0.80
N LYS A 3 9.15 -14.82 -0.18
CA LYS A 3 8.13 -15.68 -0.83
C LYS A 3 7.45 -15.05 -2.06
N ALA A 4 7.49 -13.73 -2.19
CA ALA A 4 6.88 -13.00 -3.30
C ALA A 4 7.92 -12.46 -4.30
N ASN A 5 9.18 -12.89 -4.18
CA ASN A 5 10.31 -12.40 -4.97
C ASN A 5 10.44 -10.86 -5.04
N LEU A 6 10.01 -10.18 -3.97
CA LEU A 6 10.06 -8.71 -3.87
C LEU A 6 11.38 -8.20 -3.25
N LEU A 7 12.40 -9.06 -3.09
CA LEU A 7 13.67 -8.61 -2.51
C LEU A 7 14.39 -7.61 -3.39
N HIS A 8 14.13 -7.59 -4.70
CA HIS A 8 14.65 -6.57 -5.61
C HIS A 8 14.23 -5.15 -5.18
N LEU A 9 13.06 -4.98 -4.54
CA LEU A 9 12.63 -3.70 -3.98
C LEU A 9 13.56 -3.19 -2.88
N LEU A 10 14.38 -4.06 -2.27
CA LEU A 10 15.39 -3.69 -1.28
C LEU A 10 16.73 -3.30 -1.93
N ASN A 11 16.94 -3.68 -3.20
CA ASN A 11 18.23 -3.54 -3.90
C ASN A 11 18.33 -2.30 -4.81
N ILE A 12 17.24 -1.56 -5.03
CA ILE A 12 17.26 -0.28 -5.77
C ILE A 12 18.02 0.78 -4.94
N ASN A 13 18.88 1.59 -5.54
CA ASN A 13 19.50 2.69 -4.79
C ASN A 13 18.60 3.93 -4.89
N LEU A 14 17.76 4.16 -3.88
CA LEU A 14 16.78 5.25 -3.85
C LEU A 14 16.97 6.07 -2.58
N SER A 15 17.27 7.37 -2.75
CA SER A 15 17.30 8.33 -1.66
C SER A 15 15.89 8.62 -1.12
N GLU A 16 14.87 8.59 -1.98
CA GLU A 16 13.46 8.75 -1.61
C GLU A 16 12.66 7.47 -1.92
N PHE A 17 11.85 7.05 -0.96
CA PHE A 17 10.96 5.90 -1.11
C PHE A 17 9.53 6.28 -0.72
N VAL A 18 8.61 6.16 -1.67
CA VAL A 18 7.20 6.54 -1.54
C VAL A 18 6.32 5.29 -1.51
N VAL A 19 5.56 5.13 -0.44
CA VAL A 19 4.56 4.06 -0.28
C VAL A 19 3.18 4.68 -0.36
N HIS A 20 2.36 4.23 -1.31
CA HIS A 20 0.94 4.59 -1.34
C HIS A 20 0.10 3.53 -0.65
N ILE A 21 -0.77 3.96 0.25
CA ILE A 21 -1.77 3.13 0.91
C ILE A 21 -3.14 3.64 0.48
N ILE A 22 -3.84 2.82 -0.30
CA ILE A 22 -5.17 3.12 -0.81
C ILE A 22 -6.18 2.37 0.06
N THR A 23 -7.15 3.07 0.62
CA THR A 23 -8.17 2.44 1.45
C THR A 23 -9.50 3.19 1.40
N SER A 24 -10.59 2.45 1.59
CA SER A 24 -11.93 3.01 1.79
C SER A 24 -12.28 3.22 3.26
N SER A 25 -11.46 2.69 4.17
CA SER A 25 -11.67 2.74 5.60
C SER A 25 -10.84 3.84 6.25
N TYR A 26 -11.35 4.39 7.35
CA TYR A 26 -10.58 5.32 8.16
C TYR A 26 -9.33 4.63 8.73
N LEU A 27 -8.16 5.05 8.26
CA LEU A 27 -6.85 4.74 8.82
C LEU A 27 -6.26 6.04 9.37
N GLY A 28 -5.98 6.06 10.67
CA GLY A 28 -5.29 7.18 11.30
C GLY A 28 -3.77 7.07 11.23
N ARG A 29 -3.08 8.12 11.71
CA ARG A 29 -1.61 8.22 11.78
C ARG A 29 -0.90 6.98 12.36
N LYS A 30 -1.52 6.27 13.31
CA LYS A 30 -0.99 5.04 13.93
C LYS A 30 -0.65 3.91 12.94
N TYR A 31 -1.19 3.95 11.72
CA TYR A 31 -0.87 2.99 10.66
C TYR A 31 0.37 3.37 9.85
N VAL A 32 0.88 4.58 10.07
CA VAL A 32 2.08 5.08 9.42
C VAL A 32 3.33 4.75 10.22
N ASP A 33 3.31 4.94 11.54
CA ASP A 33 4.50 4.74 12.40
C ASP A 33 5.26 3.42 12.14
N PRO A 34 4.60 2.25 11.98
CA PRO A 34 5.30 0.97 11.73
C PRO A 34 6.12 0.92 10.43
N TRP A 35 5.88 1.84 9.49
CA TRP A 35 6.63 1.91 8.23
C TRP A 35 8.09 2.33 8.42
N GLU A 36 8.47 2.87 9.59
CA GLU A 36 9.89 3.06 9.95
C GLU A 36 10.70 1.76 9.80
N LEU A 37 10.07 0.59 9.95
CA LEU A 37 10.73 -0.70 9.70
C LEU A 37 11.39 -0.78 8.32
N LEU A 38 10.83 -0.11 7.29
CA LEU A 38 11.47 -0.06 5.98
C LEU A 38 12.82 0.67 6.00
N LEU A 39 12.96 1.72 6.82
CA LEU A 39 14.23 2.41 7.01
C LEU A 39 15.26 1.46 7.65
N HIS A 40 14.84 0.67 8.64
CA HIS A 40 15.73 -0.32 9.25
C HIS A 40 16.14 -1.44 8.28
N LEU A 41 15.20 -1.93 7.48
CA LEU A 41 15.46 -2.99 6.50
C LEU A 41 16.29 -2.50 5.32
N ARG A 42 16.34 -1.17 5.09
CA ARG A 42 17.05 -0.58 3.97
C ARG A 42 17.76 0.72 4.33
N PRO A 43 19.06 0.63 4.65
CA PRO A 43 19.90 1.78 4.96
C PRO A 43 19.96 2.85 3.86
N SER A 44 19.78 2.48 2.59
CA SER A 44 19.88 3.41 1.46
C SER A 44 18.72 4.41 1.35
N ILE A 45 17.58 4.14 1.99
CA ILE A 45 16.45 5.09 1.98
C ILE A 45 16.81 6.25 2.90
N GLY A 46 17.01 7.43 2.34
CA GLY A 46 17.20 8.68 3.10
C GLY A 46 15.88 9.27 3.57
N GLN A 47 14.84 9.22 2.74
CA GLN A 47 13.50 9.72 3.05
C GLN A 47 12.45 8.67 2.68
N LEU A 48 11.61 8.33 3.65
CA LEU A 48 10.42 7.52 3.47
C LEU A 48 9.18 8.41 3.54
N THR A 49 8.36 8.42 2.49
CA THR A 49 7.05 9.09 2.51
C THR A 49 5.92 8.06 2.39
N VAL A 50 5.03 8.02 3.37
CA VAL A 50 3.82 7.21 3.31
C VAL A 50 2.62 8.09 2.95
N VAL A 51 2.09 7.90 1.76
CA VAL A 51 0.90 8.61 1.27
C VAL A 51 -0.32 7.72 1.45
N MET A 52 -1.26 8.13 2.29
CA MET A 52 -2.54 7.47 2.49
C MET A 52 -3.62 8.22 1.72
N VAL A 53 -4.41 7.50 0.92
CA VAL A 53 -5.47 8.09 0.10
C VAL A 53 -6.77 7.32 0.32
N GLY A 54 -7.83 8.06 0.68
CA GLY A 54 -9.14 7.49 0.89
C GLY A 54 -10.22 8.54 1.11
N PRO A 55 -11.45 8.35 0.59
CA PRO A 55 -12.50 9.37 0.61
C PRO A 55 -13.06 9.67 2.01
N THR A 56 -12.84 8.79 2.99
CA THR A 56 -13.35 8.93 4.37
C THR A 56 -12.27 9.40 5.36
N MET A 57 -11.10 9.80 4.86
CA MET A 57 -9.98 10.23 5.68
C MET A 57 -10.08 11.71 6.08
N GLN A 58 -9.32 12.09 7.10
CA GLN A 58 -9.07 13.50 7.41
C GLN A 58 -7.71 13.90 6.83
N ALA A 59 -7.70 14.89 5.95
CA ALA A 59 -6.48 15.35 5.32
C ALA A 59 -5.50 15.88 6.37
N SER A 60 -4.24 15.47 6.25
CA SER A 60 -3.16 15.90 7.15
C SER A 60 -1.81 15.51 6.54
N ASN A 61 -0.74 16.10 7.04
CA ASN A 61 0.61 15.70 6.67
C ASN A 61 1.55 15.99 7.85
N GLY A 62 2.76 15.45 7.78
CA GLY A 62 3.80 15.82 8.71
C GLY A 62 4.94 14.82 8.76
N ASN A 63 5.78 15.00 9.76
CA ASN A 63 6.93 14.15 10.02
C ASN A 63 6.63 13.18 11.17
N ILE A 64 7.22 11.99 11.09
CA ILE A 64 7.25 10.99 12.13
C ILE A 64 8.64 11.00 12.72
N ARG A 65 8.71 11.06 14.05
CA ARG A 65 9.96 10.95 14.76
C ARG A 65 10.47 9.52 14.61
N VAL A 66 11.56 9.37 13.87
CA VAL A 66 12.29 8.11 13.74
C VAL A 66 13.08 7.84 15.03
N CYS A 67 13.45 6.59 15.25
CA CYS A 67 14.29 6.18 16.36
C CYS A 67 15.70 6.79 16.26
N ASN A 68 16.41 6.80 17.38
CA ASN A 68 17.76 7.35 17.48
C ASN A 68 18.73 6.73 16.46
N ARG A 69 18.54 5.45 16.14
CA ARG A 69 19.36 4.75 15.16
C ARG A 69 19.21 5.35 13.77
N CYS A 70 17.96 5.47 13.29
CA CYS A 70 17.63 6.07 12.00
C CYS A 70 18.04 7.55 11.94
N GLN A 71 17.92 8.28 13.05
CA GLN A 71 18.27 9.70 13.13
C GLN A 71 19.79 9.93 13.10
N LYS A 72 20.57 9.19 13.90
CA LYS A 72 22.00 9.48 14.14
C LYS A 72 22.94 8.64 13.29
N GLU A 73 22.70 7.33 13.17
CA GLU A 73 23.65 6.41 12.51
C GLU A 73 23.61 6.47 10.99
N TYR A 74 22.57 7.08 10.41
CA TYR A 74 22.33 7.07 8.96
C TYR A 74 22.03 8.47 8.41
N TYR A 75 22.69 9.50 8.96
CA TYR A 75 22.68 10.86 8.41
C TYR A 75 21.30 11.54 8.33
N GLY A 76 20.47 11.43 9.38
CA GLY A 76 19.25 12.23 9.50
C GLY A 76 18.10 11.76 8.61
N ARG A 77 17.84 10.44 8.58
CA ARG A 77 16.74 9.90 7.77
C ARG A 77 15.39 10.42 8.20
N GLU A 78 14.54 10.64 7.21
CA GLU A 78 13.22 11.22 7.40
C GLU A 78 12.11 10.19 7.17
N HIS A 79 11.08 10.25 8.00
CA HIS A 79 9.84 9.53 7.80
C HIS A 79 8.70 10.55 7.76
N LYS A 80 8.05 10.67 6.61
CA LYS A 80 6.98 11.62 6.33
C LYS A 80 5.69 10.89 6.04
N TYR A 81 4.59 11.58 6.25
CA TYR A 81 3.28 11.09 5.89
C TYR A 81 2.43 12.17 5.27
N GLU A 82 1.55 11.73 4.37
CA GLU A 82 0.51 12.55 3.77
C GLU A 82 -0.79 11.75 3.78
N ILE A 83 -1.88 12.40 4.15
CA ILE A 83 -3.22 11.84 4.13
C ILE A 83 -4.07 12.73 3.23
N HIS A 84 -4.66 12.13 2.20
CA HIS A 84 -5.50 12.81 1.22
C HIS A 84 -6.93 12.26 1.31
N SER A 85 -7.88 13.15 1.62
CA SER A 85 -9.31 12.84 1.72
C SER A 85 -9.98 12.90 0.33
N MET A 86 -9.67 11.92 -0.52
CA MET A 86 -10.19 11.84 -1.89
C MET A 86 -10.04 10.43 -2.47
N THR A 87 -10.59 10.21 -3.66
CA THR A 87 -10.34 8.98 -4.44
C THR A 87 -8.90 8.96 -4.94
N TYR A 88 -8.36 7.76 -5.19
CA TYR A 88 -6.99 7.66 -5.67
C TYR A 88 -6.84 8.27 -7.08
N LEU A 89 -7.85 8.10 -7.94
CA LEU A 89 -7.88 8.76 -9.25
C LEU A 89 -7.75 10.28 -9.15
N ASN A 90 -8.44 10.92 -8.20
CA ASN A 90 -8.36 12.37 -8.02
C ASN A 90 -6.99 12.78 -7.47
N TYR A 91 -6.44 12.02 -6.52
CA TYR A 91 -5.09 12.25 -6.01
C TYR A 91 -4.05 12.26 -7.13
N THR A 92 -4.13 11.34 -8.10
CA THR A 92 -3.20 11.29 -9.24
C THR A 92 -3.21 12.51 -10.16
N LYS A 93 -4.20 13.39 -10.01
CA LYS A 93 -4.35 14.64 -10.78
C LYS A 93 -3.90 15.86 -9.99
N THR A 94 -3.59 15.72 -8.70
CA THR A 94 -3.18 16.84 -7.85
C THR A 94 -1.71 17.19 -8.05
N PRO A 95 -1.30 18.45 -7.81
CA PRO A 95 0.12 18.83 -7.77
C PRO A 95 0.91 18.09 -6.68
N SER A 96 0.24 17.58 -5.65
CA SER A 96 0.83 16.80 -4.55
C SER A 96 1.06 15.32 -4.90
N TYR A 97 0.74 14.88 -6.12
CA TYR A 97 0.98 13.50 -6.53
C TYR A 97 2.47 13.19 -6.56
N LYS A 98 2.86 12.19 -5.77
CA LYS A 98 4.20 11.59 -5.78
C LYS A 98 4.15 10.27 -6.52
N GLN A 99 5.19 9.95 -7.30
CA GLN A 99 5.26 8.66 -7.96
C GLN A 99 5.58 7.56 -6.91
N PRO A 100 4.73 6.53 -6.75
CA PRO A 100 4.98 5.50 -5.74
C PRO A 100 6.08 4.53 -6.17
N ASN A 101 6.90 4.10 -5.21
CA ASN A 101 7.79 2.95 -5.34
C ASN A 101 7.07 1.63 -4.97
N MET A 102 5.97 1.73 -4.23
CA MET A 102 5.10 0.61 -3.88
C MET A 102 3.69 1.11 -3.62
N VAL A 103 2.69 0.35 -4.05
CA VAL A 103 1.28 0.64 -3.77
C VAL A 103 0.66 -0.53 -3.03
N ILE A 104 -0.11 -0.23 -2.00
CA ILE A 104 -0.85 -1.18 -1.19
C ILE A 104 -2.30 -0.75 -1.16
N SER A 105 -3.20 -1.66 -1.47
CA SER A 105 -4.65 -1.41 -1.40
C SER A 105 -5.29 -2.39 -0.45
N GLU A 106 -6.06 -1.86 0.50
CA GLU A 106 -6.88 -2.68 1.37
C GLU A 106 -8.33 -2.69 0.91
N ASP A 107 -8.78 -3.88 0.53
CA ASP A 107 -10.02 -4.10 -0.21
C ASP A 107 -9.95 -3.48 -1.61
N PHE A 108 -10.53 -4.18 -2.57
CA PHE A 108 -10.51 -3.76 -3.96
C PHE A 108 -11.20 -2.40 -4.07
N LEU A 109 -10.55 -1.50 -4.81
CA LEU A 109 -11.06 -0.18 -5.15
C LEU A 109 -12.54 -0.31 -5.57
N LYS A 110 -13.48 0.09 -4.71
CA LYS A 110 -14.91 0.21 -5.04
C LYS A 110 -15.16 1.36 -6.01
N GLU A 111 -14.21 1.62 -6.88
CA GLU A 111 -14.27 2.64 -7.91
C GLU A 111 -14.89 2.00 -9.16
N ALA A 112 -15.50 2.83 -10.00
CA ALA A 112 -16.03 2.35 -11.27
C ALA A 112 -14.91 1.65 -12.06
N VAL A 113 -15.25 0.58 -12.79
CA VAL A 113 -14.28 -0.24 -13.55
C VAL A 113 -13.37 0.63 -14.44
N GLY A 114 -13.93 1.68 -15.06
CA GLY A 114 -13.16 2.61 -15.89
C GLY A 114 -12.12 3.44 -15.12
N ASP A 115 -12.41 3.81 -13.88
CA ASP A 115 -11.47 4.56 -13.03
C ASP A 115 -10.36 3.66 -12.51
N PHE A 116 -10.69 2.41 -12.20
CA PHE A 116 -9.72 1.38 -11.81
C PHE A 116 -8.67 1.14 -12.91
N ILE A 117 -9.09 1.00 -14.17
CA ILE A 117 -8.17 0.83 -15.31
C ILE A 117 -7.25 2.06 -15.46
N LYS A 118 -7.80 3.28 -15.31
CA LYS A 118 -7.00 4.51 -15.37
C LYS A 118 -5.94 4.56 -14.26
N ILE A 119 -6.32 4.18 -13.05
CA ILE A 119 -5.42 4.10 -11.89
C ILE A 119 -4.29 3.10 -12.14
N ILE A 120 -4.63 1.90 -12.59
CA ILE A 120 -3.67 0.84 -12.87
C ILE A 120 -2.63 1.26 -13.89
N ASN A 121 -3.05 1.93 -14.95
CA ASN A 121 -2.13 2.42 -15.98
C ASN A 121 -1.09 3.42 -15.46
N LYS A 122 -1.35 4.07 -14.31
CA LYS A 122 -0.43 4.97 -13.62
C LYS A 122 0.53 4.24 -12.67
N ILE A 123 0.17 3.04 -12.20
CA ILE A 123 0.98 2.25 -11.27
C ILE A 123 2.01 1.44 -12.07
N LYS A 124 3.29 1.83 -11.98
CA LYS A 124 4.42 1.17 -12.64
C LYS A 124 5.32 0.41 -11.65
N CYS A 125 4.84 0.18 -10.44
CA CYS A 125 5.59 -0.41 -9.34
C CYS A 125 4.80 -1.59 -8.74
N PRO A 126 5.40 -2.36 -7.81
CA PRO A 126 4.71 -3.46 -7.18
C PRO A 126 3.41 -3.04 -6.49
N PHE A 127 2.36 -3.81 -6.77
CA PHE A 127 1.03 -3.59 -6.24
C PHE A 127 0.63 -4.75 -5.33
N LEU A 128 0.32 -4.41 -4.09
CA LEU A 128 -0.08 -5.35 -3.06
C LEU A 128 -1.56 -5.15 -2.76
N LEU A 129 -2.35 -6.22 -2.90
CA LEU A 129 -3.74 -6.25 -2.49
C LEU A 129 -3.86 -7.05 -1.20
N ALA A 130 -4.34 -6.39 -0.15
CA ALA A 130 -4.64 -7.01 1.12
C ALA A 130 -6.16 -7.24 1.24
N ALA A 131 -6.54 -8.48 1.53
CA ALA A 131 -7.94 -8.88 1.69
C ALA A 131 -8.21 -9.41 3.10
N THR A 132 -9.45 -9.27 3.55
CA THR A 132 -9.93 -9.76 4.85
C THR A 132 -10.15 -11.27 4.89
N SER A 133 -10.20 -11.93 3.73
CA SER A 133 -10.31 -13.39 3.62
C SER A 133 -9.71 -13.92 2.32
N GLU A 134 -9.42 -15.22 2.28
CA GLU A 134 -8.99 -15.91 1.06
C GLU A 134 -10.07 -15.88 -0.03
N THR A 135 -11.34 -16.05 0.33
CA THR A 135 -12.48 -15.98 -0.61
C THR A 135 -12.52 -14.65 -1.33
N LYS A 136 -12.37 -13.53 -0.60
CA LYS A 136 -12.27 -12.19 -1.20
C LYS A 136 -11.02 -12.05 -2.07
N GLY A 137 -9.88 -12.55 -1.58
CA GLY A 137 -8.63 -12.52 -2.34
C GLY A 137 -8.76 -13.23 -3.70
N LYS A 138 -9.32 -14.44 -3.71
CA LYS A 138 -9.61 -15.21 -4.94
C LYS A 138 -10.58 -14.49 -5.87
N ALA A 139 -11.58 -13.80 -5.33
CA ALA A 139 -12.50 -12.98 -6.12
C ALA A 139 -11.76 -11.81 -6.82
N TYR A 140 -10.83 -11.13 -6.14
CA TYR A 140 -10.02 -10.08 -6.76
C TYR A 140 -9.10 -10.61 -7.86
N ILE A 141 -8.47 -11.78 -7.65
CA ILE A 141 -7.64 -12.43 -8.68
C ILE A 141 -8.48 -12.71 -9.93
N LYS A 142 -9.67 -13.32 -9.76
CA LYS A 142 -10.58 -13.60 -10.88
C LYS A 142 -10.98 -12.33 -11.64
N MET A 143 -11.27 -11.25 -10.91
CA MET A 143 -11.60 -9.96 -11.50
C MET A 143 -10.41 -9.33 -12.25
N ASN A 144 -9.23 -9.31 -11.64
CA ASN A 144 -8.01 -8.76 -12.25
C ASN A 144 -7.61 -9.54 -13.50
N LYS A 145 -7.72 -10.87 -13.48
CA LYS A 145 -7.48 -11.70 -14.65
C LYS A 145 -8.44 -11.35 -15.79
N LYS A 146 -9.72 -11.15 -15.49
CA LYS A 146 -10.75 -10.80 -16.50
C LYS A 146 -10.57 -9.39 -17.06
N LEU A 147 -10.20 -8.42 -16.23
CA LEU A 147 -10.16 -7.00 -16.61
C LEU A 147 -8.81 -6.56 -17.17
N LEU A 148 -7.72 -7.12 -16.65
CA LEU A 148 -6.35 -6.64 -16.89
C LEU A 148 -5.45 -7.71 -17.49
N HIS A 149 -5.92 -8.96 -17.56
CA HIS A 149 -5.13 -10.10 -18.06
C HIS A 149 -3.80 -10.30 -17.31
N ILE A 150 -3.77 -9.97 -16.02
CA ILE A 150 -2.59 -10.14 -15.15
C ILE A 150 -2.77 -11.31 -14.18
N GLU A 151 -1.66 -11.93 -13.83
CA GLU A 151 -1.57 -12.97 -12.79
C GLU A 151 -0.68 -12.49 -11.64
N PRO A 152 -1.00 -12.84 -10.37
CA PRO A 152 -0.20 -12.46 -9.24
C PRO A 152 1.09 -13.28 -9.15
N ILE A 153 2.19 -12.64 -8.73
CA ILE A 153 3.45 -13.32 -8.42
C ILE A 153 3.44 -13.97 -7.03
N TYR A 154 2.50 -13.54 -6.17
CA TYR A 154 2.23 -14.19 -4.89
C TYR A 154 0.75 -14.10 -4.59
N ASN A 155 0.18 -15.21 -4.14
CA ASN A 155 -1.18 -15.25 -3.64
C ASN A 155 -1.21 -16.25 -2.47
N GLY A 156 -1.60 -15.78 -1.29
CA GLY A 156 -1.62 -16.64 -0.11
C GLY A 156 -1.96 -15.92 1.18
N ARG A 157 -2.04 -16.68 2.27
CA ARG A 157 -2.25 -16.12 3.61
C ARG A 157 -1.10 -15.17 3.98
N ASN A 158 -1.46 -14.08 4.65
CA ASN A 158 -0.50 -13.14 5.18
C ASN A 158 -0.07 -13.58 6.58
N ASN A 159 1.17 -14.04 6.71
CA ASN A 159 1.75 -14.42 8.00
C ASN A 159 1.92 -13.21 8.95
N PHE A 160 1.86 -11.99 8.42
CA PHE A 160 1.95 -10.73 9.14
C PHE A 160 0.59 -10.02 9.21
N LYS A 161 -0.51 -10.77 9.21
CA LYS A 161 -1.86 -10.20 9.33
C LYS A 161 -2.02 -9.45 10.65
N SER A 162 -2.94 -8.49 10.68
CA SER A 162 -3.26 -7.81 11.94
C SER A 162 -3.91 -8.80 12.91
N LEU A 163 -3.47 -8.78 14.16
CA LEU A 163 -4.12 -9.48 15.28
C LEU A 163 -5.16 -8.61 15.99
N ARG A 164 -5.38 -7.37 15.51
CA ARG A 164 -6.40 -6.48 16.05
C ARG A 164 -7.77 -6.88 15.48
N PRO A 165 -8.75 -7.24 16.32
CA PRO A 165 -10.11 -7.50 15.85
C PRO A 165 -10.79 -6.20 15.41
N TRP A 166 -11.62 -6.30 14.39
CA TRP A 166 -12.48 -5.24 13.87
C TRP A 166 -13.93 -5.71 13.85
N ARG A 167 -14.86 -4.81 14.16
CA ARG A 167 -16.29 -5.09 14.06
C ARG A 167 -16.82 -4.58 12.72
N CYS A 168 -17.45 -5.46 11.96
CA CYS A 168 -18.20 -5.07 10.77
C CYS A 168 -19.54 -4.48 11.22
N LEU A 169 -19.71 -3.16 11.08
CA LEU A 169 -20.93 -2.48 11.51
C LEU A 169 -22.19 -2.99 10.78
N THR A 170 -22.04 -3.45 9.53
CA THR A 170 -23.15 -3.97 8.73
C THR A 170 -23.63 -5.35 9.18
N THR A 171 -22.70 -6.25 9.53
CA THR A 171 -23.05 -7.65 9.85
C THR A 171 -22.97 -7.99 11.33
N GLY A 172 -22.46 -7.07 12.16
CA GLY A 172 -22.14 -7.31 13.56
C GLY A 172 -20.93 -8.23 13.80
N SER A 173 -20.40 -8.88 12.75
CA SER A 173 -19.33 -9.87 12.85
C SER A 173 -17.97 -9.26 13.20
N VAL A 174 -17.11 -10.07 13.80
CA VAL A 174 -15.70 -9.73 14.04
C VAL A 174 -14.83 -10.25 12.89
N TYR A 175 -13.93 -9.42 12.39
CA TYR A 175 -12.99 -9.78 11.34
C TYR A 175 -11.58 -9.23 11.62
N TYR A 176 -10.60 -9.76 10.90
CA TYR A 176 -9.21 -9.30 10.94
C TYR A 176 -8.82 -8.73 9.58
N ARG A 177 -8.01 -7.67 9.59
CA ARG A 177 -7.54 -7.00 8.36
C ARG A 177 -6.33 -7.73 7.79
N ASN A 178 -6.16 -7.63 6.47
CA ASN A 178 -4.96 -8.09 5.75
C ASN A 178 -4.64 -9.57 5.98
N VAL A 179 -5.65 -10.44 6.05
CA VAL A 179 -5.54 -11.90 6.27
C VAL A 179 -4.96 -12.61 5.05
N TYR A 180 -5.30 -12.13 3.86
CA TYR A 180 -4.81 -12.66 2.59
C TYR A 180 -4.06 -11.58 1.84
N LEU A 181 -2.96 -11.94 1.20
CA LEU A 181 -2.11 -11.02 0.45
C LEU A 181 -1.95 -11.53 -0.97
N ILE A 182 -2.12 -10.61 -1.91
CA ILE A 182 -1.88 -10.81 -3.33
C ILE A 182 -0.84 -9.78 -3.76
N VAL A 183 0.13 -10.20 -4.55
CA VAL A 183 1.20 -9.32 -5.02
C VAL A 183 1.30 -9.42 -6.54
N TYR A 184 1.42 -8.28 -7.19
CA TYR A 184 1.74 -8.15 -8.61
C TYR A 184 3.07 -7.40 -8.74
N HIS A 185 3.92 -7.84 -9.66
CA HIS A 185 5.22 -7.18 -9.92
C HIS A 185 5.02 -5.75 -10.46
N ASN A 186 4.10 -5.63 -11.41
CA ASN A 186 3.62 -4.39 -12.00
C ASN A 186 2.23 -4.72 -12.56
N LEU A 187 1.33 -3.75 -12.57
CA LEU A 187 -0.01 -3.91 -13.15
C LEU A 187 -0.02 -3.70 -14.68
N LYS A 188 1.10 -3.28 -15.26
CA LYS A 188 1.36 -3.43 -16.70
C LYS A 188 1.92 -4.80 -17.01
N GLN A 189 1.09 -5.69 -17.56
CA GLN A 189 1.53 -6.71 -18.50
C GLN A 189 0.64 -6.62 -19.74
N CYS A 190 1.05 -5.81 -20.71
CA CYS A 190 0.67 -6.06 -22.10
C CYS A 190 1.89 -6.70 -22.76
N LYS A 191 1.71 -7.91 -23.30
CA LYS A 191 2.53 -8.36 -24.43
C LYS A 191 2.08 -7.61 -25.66
#